data_AF-A0A356NHL4-F1
#
_entry.id   AF-A0A356NHL4-F1
#
_cell.length_a   1.000
_cell.length_b   1.000
_cell.length_c   1.000
_cell.angle_alpha   90.00
_cell.angle_beta   90.00
_cell.angle_gamma   90.00
#
_symmetry.space_group_name_H-M   'P 1'
#
loop_
_entity.id
_entity.type
_entity.pdbx_description
1 polymer ?
#
loop_
_entity_poly.entity_id
_entity_poly.type
_entity_poly.pdbx_seq_one_letter_code
_entity_poly.pdbx_strand_id
1 'polypeptide(L)'
;MGCYITQIVKPVSKWLGAAMLFLLVNTETGLAENGTGIGLGFRAMQKIWQGISEPTRYVPCRLATRSVIKTKQICVYRGANSTFLAIYNDAGGYCSPEIQCRYNPDKSQSAAGLVAAFKKAEAKHNKD
;
A
#
# COMPACT_ATOMS: atom_id res chain seq x y z
N MET A 1 -37.98 18.64 -12.48
CA MET A 1 -36.69 18.74 -11.77
C MET A 1 -35.60 18.42 -12.77
N GLY A 2 -35.09 19.43 -13.47
CA GLY A 2 -34.14 19.25 -14.56
C GLY A 2 -33.29 20.49 -14.80
N CYS A 3 -32.11 20.20 -15.35
CA CYS A 3 -31.20 21.05 -16.13
C CYS A 3 -30.19 21.96 -15.42
N TYR A 4 -28.93 21.47 -15.48
CA TYR A 4 -27.71 22.12 -15.97
C TYR A 4 -27.39 23.56 -15.52
N ILE A 5 -26.40 23.68 -14.63
CA ILE A 5 -25.61 24.91 -14.47
C ILE A 5 -24.39 24.81 -15.37
N THR A 6 -24.52 25.34 -16.58
CA THR A 6 -23.39 25.71 -17.46
C THR A 6 -22.64 26.89 -16.83
N GLN A 7 -21.42 26.67 -16.34
CA GLN A 7 -20.50 27.76 -15.99
C GLN A 7 -19.89 28.30 -17.28
N ILE A 8 -20.44 29.42 -17.73
CA ILE A 8 -19.95 30.26 -18.83
C ILE A 8 -18.69 30.98 -18.33
N VAL A 9 -17.51 30.51 -18.71
CA VAL A 9 -16.27 31.29 -18.57
C VAL A 9 -16.28 32.39 -19.63
N LYS A 10 -16.37 33.65 -19.16
CA LYS A 10 -16.38 34.85 -20.01
C LYS A 10 -14.99 35.03 -20.66
N PRO A 11 -14.92 35.30 -21.97
CA PRO A 11 -13.65 35.64 -22.61
C PRO A 11 -13.27 37.08 -22.27
N VAL A 12 -12.17 37.25 -21.52
CA VAL A 12 -11.54 38.56 -21.33
C VAL A 12 -10.90 38.99 -22.64
N SER A 13 -11.37 40.14 -23.14
CA SER A 13 -10.96 40.73 -24.41
C SER A 13 -9.67 41.52 -24.30
N LYS A 14 -8.94 41.53 -25.42
CA LYS A 14 -7.87 42.46 -25.83
C LYS A 14 -6.55 42.31 -25.08
N TRP A 15 -5.47 42.04 -25.82
CA TRP A 15 -4.52 43.04 -26.29
C TRP A 15 -3.70 42.43 -27.44
N LEU A 16 -3.57 43.17 -28.55
CA LEU A 16 -2.68 42.85 -29.67
C LEU A 16 -1.22 42.88 -29.20
N GLY A 17 -0.41 41.94 -29.69
CA GLY A 17 1.03 42.19 -29.83
C GLY A 17 1.94 41.02 -29.54
N ALA A 18 2.59 40.59 -30.61
CA ALA A 18 3.92 39.97 -30.66
C ALA A 18 4.10 38.50 -30.26
N ALA A 19 4.60 37.78 -31.26
CA ALA A 19 5.56 36.68 -31.17
C ALA A 19 5.09 35.42 -30.43
N MET A 20 4.62 34.48 -31.24
CA MET A 20 4.55 33.05 -30.98
C MET A 20 5.94 32.52 -30.59
N LEU A 21 6.30 32.68 -29.32
CA LEU A 21 7.33 31.85 -28.67
C LEU A 21 6.70 30.48 -28.48
N PHE A 22 7.12 29.52 -29.32
CA PHE A 22 6.90 28.10 -29.09
C PHE A 22 7.56 27.72 -27.76
N LEU A 23 6.80 27.82 -26.67
CA LEU A 23 7.11 27.10 -25.45
C LEU A 23 6.99 25.62 -25.80
N LEU A 24 8.13 24.95 -25.86
CA LEU A 24 8.21 23.51 -25.74
C LEU A 24 7.59 23.14 -24.39
N VAL A 25 6.28 22.93 -24.40
CA VAL A 25 5.57 22.19 -23.37
C VAL A 25 6.22 20.80 -23.40
N ASN A 26 7.10 20.55 -22.44
CA ASN A 26 7.40 19.21 -22.03
C ASN A 26 6.11 18.69 -21.38
N THR A 27 5.22 18.10 -22.17
CA THR A 27 4.24 17.19 -21.62
C THR A 27 5.03 15.99 -21.11
N GLU A 28 5.43 16.05 -19.84
CA GLU A 28 5.78 14.84 -19.10
C GLU A 28 4.52 13.99 -19.08
N THR A 29 4.44 13.07 -20.03
CA THR A 29 3.46 11.99 -20.03
C THR A 29 3.77 11.18 -18.78
N GLY A 30 3.01 11.44 -17.72
CA GLY A 30 2.98 10.60 -16.54
C GLY A 30 2.53 9.20 -16.97
N LEU A 31 3.48 8.33 -17.30
CA LEU A 31 3.24 6.90 -17.46
C LEU A 31 2.99 6.31 -16.08
N ALA A 32 1.75 6.45 -15.62
CA ALA A 32 1.19 5.61 -14.59
C ALA A 32 0.94 4.22 -15.19
N GLU A 33 1.98 3.38 -15.24
CA GLU A 33 1.84 1.98 -15.63
C GLU A 33 1.82 1.07 -14.40
N ASN A 34 0.61 0.66 -14.03
CA ASN A 34 0.36 -0.55 -13.26
C ASN A 34 0.72 -1.76 -14.14
N GLY A 35 2.00 -2.01 -14.40
CA GLY A 35 2.43 -3.03 -15.36
C GLY A 35 3.27 -4.12 -14.71
N THR A 36 2.69 -5.28 -14.37
CA THR A 36 3.47 -6.47 -13.96
C THR A 36 4.32 -6.98 -15.11
N GLY A 37 5.58 -6.54 -15.19
CA GLY A 37 6.54 -6.95 -16.23
C GLY A 37 7.99 -6.87 -15.74
N ILE A 38 8.91 -7.51 -16.48
CA ILE A 38 10.37 -7.60 -16.20
C ILE A 38 10.97 -6.21 -15.87
N GLY A 39 10.39 -5.13 -16.42
CA GLY A 39 10.77 -3.75 -16.13
C GLY A 39 10.47 -3.23 -14.73
N LEU A 40 9.47 -3.74 -13.99
CA LEU A 40 9.22 -3.31 -12.61
C LEU A 40 10.32 -3.77 -11.65
N GLY A 41 10.76 -5.02 -11.80
CA GLY A 41 11.88 -5.55 -11.03
C GLY A 41 13.15 -4.75 -11.29
N PHE A 42 13.42 -4.43 -12.55
CA PHE A 42 14.55 -3.60 -12.94
C PHE A 42 14.45 -2.16 -12.38
N ARG A 43 13.29 -1.48 -12.51
CA ARG A 43 13.10 -0.12 -11.95
C ARG A 43 13.24 -0.09 -10.43
N ALA A 44 12.70 -1.08 -9.72
CA ALA A 44 12.87 -1.20 -8.29
C ALA A 44 14.36 -1.36 -7.93
N MET A 45 15.09 -2.17 -8.69
CA MET A 45 16.52 -2.38 -8.46
C MET A 45 17.37 -1.15 -8.84
N GLN A 46 17.01 -0.41 -9.89
CA GLN A 46 17.64 0.87 -10.23
C GLN A 46 17.51 1.88 -9.09
N LYS A 47 16.33 1.97 -8.45
CA LYS A 47 16.12 2.85 -7.28
C LYS A 47 16.99 2.42 -6.09
N ILE A 48 17.18 1.11 -5.89
CA ILE A 48 18.09 0.58 -4.87
C ILE A 48 19.54 0.96 -5.19
N TRP A 49 19.99 0.77 -6.43
CA TRP A 49 21.36 1.11 -6.85
C TRP A 49 21.65 2.61 -6.80
N GLN A 50 20.65 3.45 -7.09
CA GLN A 50 20.74 4.90 -6.95
C GLN A 50 20.63 5.38 -5.48
N GLY A 51 20.41 4.48 -4.53
CA GLY A 51 20.25 4.82 -3.10
C GLY A 51 18.92 5.52 -2.76
N ILE A 52 17.96 5.55 -3.67
CA ILE A 52 16.64 6.17 -3.49
C ILE A 52 15.73 5.31 -2.60
N SER A 53 15.93 3.99 -2.62
CA SER A 53 15.17 3.04 -1.81
C SER A 53 16.08 2.00 -1.15
N GLU A 54 15.77 1.61 0.08
CA GLU A 54 16.48 0.53 0.76
C GLU A 54 16.09 -0.86 0.21
N PRO A 55 17.04 -1.82 0.16
CA PRO A 55 16.71 -3.19 -0.19
C PRO A 55 15.78 -3.81 0.86
N THR A 56 14.86 -4.64 0.39
CA THR A 56 13.96 -5.38 1.29
C THR A 56 14.76 -6.40 2.09
N ARG A 57 14.79 -6.24 3.42
CA ARG A 57 15.44 -7.19 4.34
C ARG A 57 14.41 -8.16 4.90
N TYR A 58 14.84 -9.40 5.13
CA TYR A 58 14.03 -10.44 5.78
C TYR A 58 14.66 -10.84 7.11
N VAL A 59 13.82 -11.13 8.09
CA VAL A 59 14.23 -11.58 9.43
C VAL A 59 13.42 -12.80 9.85
N PRO A 60 14.02 -13.72 10.64
CA PRO A 60 13.27 -14.81 11.23
C PRO A 60 12.23 -14.23 12.20
N CYS A 61 11.01 -14.73 12.10
CA CYS A 61 9.91 -14.41 12.99
C CYS A 61 9.28 -15.67 13.55
N ARG A 62 8.90 -15.60 14.81
CA ARG A 62 8.20 -16.67 15.50
C ARG A 62 6.75 -16.34 15.72
N LEU A 63 5.91 -17.37 15.74
CA LEU A 63 4.50 -17.23 16.06
C LEU A 63 4.35 -16.65 17.47
N ALA A 64 3.76 -15.46 17.56
CA ALA A 64 3.60 -14.74 18.82
C ALA A 64 2.19 -14.94 19.39
N THR A 65 1.16 -14.88 18.54
CA THR A 65 -0.22 -15.12 18.97
C THR A 65 -1.07 -15.61 17.81
N ARG A 66 -2.14 -16.32 18.15
CA ARG A 66 -3.19 -16.77 17.23
C ARG A 66 -4.53 -16.39 17.80
N SER A 67 -5.43 -15.91 16.95
CA SER A 67 -6.83 -15.68 17.34
C SER A 67 -7.74 -16.23 16.26
N VAL A 68 -8.85 -16.84 16.66
CA VAL A 68 -9.85 -17.43 15.77
C VAL A 68 -11.18 -16.74 16.03
N ILE A 69 -11.89 -16.36 14.97
CA ILE A 69 -13.27 -15.90 15.03
C ILE A 69 -14.05 -16.62 13.95
N LYS A 70 -15.09 -17.35 14.37
CA LYS A 70 -15.94 -18.17 13.48
C LYS A 70 -15.08 -19.04 12.56
N THR A 71 -15.11 -18.77 11.26
CA THR A 71 -14.42 -19.53 10.20
C THR A 71 -13.08 -18.92 9.81
N LYS A 72 -12.63 -17.84 10.45
CA LYS A 72 -11.39 -17.12 10.14
C LYS A 72 -10.42 -17.13 11.30
N GLN A 73 -9.14 -17.06 11.00
CA GLN A 73 -8.07 -16.95 11.98
C GLN A 73 -6.99 -15.99 11.54
N ILE A 74 -6.32 -15.41 12.53
CA ILE A 74 -5.11 -14.63 12.37
C ILE A 74 -3.96 -15.35 13.08
N CYS A 75 -2.84 -15.53 12.38
CA CYS A 75 -1.55 -15.92 12.92
C CYS A 75 -0.66 -14.67 12.94
N VAL A 76 -0.25 -14.20 14.11
CA VAL A 76 0.63 -13.04 14.24
C VAL A 76 2.02 -13.48 14.63
N TYR A 77 3.00 -13.04 13.87
CA TYR A 77 4.42 -13.34 14.03
C TYR A 77 5.18 -12.13 14.53
N ARG A 78 6.19 -12.37 15.36
CA ARG A 78 7.11 -11.35 15.88
C ARG A 78 8.54 -11.70 15.49
N GLY A 79 9.20 -10.75 14.84
CA GLY A 79 10.62 -10.78 14.51
C GLY A 79 11.45 -9.82 15.36
N ALA A 80 12.72 -9.69 15.00
CA ALA A 80 13.63 -8.73 15.60
C ALA A 80 13.11 -7.28 15.49
N ASN A 81 13.55 -6.42 16.41
CA ASN A 81 13.19 -4.99 16.47
C ASN A 81 11.69 -4.70 16.40
N SER A 82 10.88 -5.56 17.06
CA SER A 82 9.42 -5.45 17.08
C SER A 82 8.78 -5.44 15.69
N THR A 83 9.38 -6.15 14.73
CA THR A 83 8.73 -6.43 13.45
C THR A 83 7.54 -7.35 13.68
N PHE A 84 6.36 -6.98 13.17
CA PHE A 84 5.16 -7.81 13.22
C PHE A 84 4.68 -8.17 11.81
N LEU A 85 4.20 -9.40 11.65
CA LEU A 85 3.54 -9.87 10.43
C LEU A 85 2.27 -10.62 10.81
N ALA A 86 1.14 -10.28 10.20
CA ALA A 86 -0.10 -11.01 10.34
C ALA A 86 -0.41 -11.81 9.06
N ILE A 87 -0.75 -13.08 9.24
CA ILE A 87 -1.25 -13.96 8.17
C ILE A 87 -2.69 -14.34 8.54
N TYR A 88 -3.60 -14.20 7.57
CA TYR A 88 -5.02 -14.50 7.74
C TYR A 88 -5.35 -15.78 7.00
N ASN A 89 -5.93 -16.74 7.70
CA ASN A 89 -6.26 -18.06 7.19
C ASN A 89 -7.69 -18.43 7.62
N ASP A 90 -8.19 -19.58 7.15
CA ASP A 90 -9.41 -20.17 7.70
C ASP A 90 -9.16 -20.81 9.06
N ALA A 91 -10.20 -20.85 9.90
CA ALA A 91 -10.16 -21.47 11.22
C ALA A 91 -9.67 -22.92 11.11
N GLY A 92 -8.73 -23.30 11.98
CA GLY A 92 -8.11 -24.63 11.95
C GLY A 92 -6.91 -24.76 11.00
N GLY A 93 -6.66 -23.79 10.11
CA GLY A 93 -5.47 -23.80 9.26
C GLY A 93 -4.16 -23.75 10.06
N TYR A 94 -3.08 -24.25 9.48
CA TYR A 94 -1.78 -24.32 10.13
C TYR A 94 -1.12 -22.93 10.22
N CYS A 95 -0.63 -22.57 11.42
CA CYS A 95 0.32 -21.47 11.60
C CYS A 95 1.69 -22.09 11.83
N SER A 96 2.65 -21.84 10.93
CA SER A 96 4.03 -22.28 11.15
C SER A 96 4.59 -21.69 12.46
N PRO A 97 5.40 -22.42 13.25
CA PRO A 97 6.01 -21.86 14.43
C PRO A 97 7.05 -20.77 14.10
N GLU A 98 7.70 -20.87 12.95
CA GLU A 98 8.71 -19.92 12.47
C GLU A 98 8.58 -19.67 10.97
N ILE A 99 8.76 -18.42 10.53
CA ILE A 99 8.74 -17.97 9.13
C ILE A 99 9.76 -16.84 8.91
N GLN A 100 10.03 -16.52 7.64
CA GLN A 100 10.75 -15.29 7.27
C GLN A 100 9.75 -14.15 7.05
N CYS A 101 9.86 -13.07 7.83
CA CYS A 101 9.09 -11.85 7.58
C CYS A 101 9.94 -10.79 6.91
N ARG A 102 9.27 -9.91 6.15
CA ARG A 102 9.86 -8.63 5.78
C ARG A 102 10.17 -7.82 7.04
N TYR A 103 11.41 -7.39 7.19
CA TYR A 103 11.86 -6.53 8.27
C TYR A 103 11.11 -5.20 8.21
N ASN A 104 10.39 -4.88 9.29
CA ASN A 104 9.65 -3.64 9.41
C ASN A 104 9.67 -3.21 10.89
N PRO A 105 10.65 -2.39 11.33
CA PRO A 105 10.79 -1.97 12.72
C PRO A 105 9.80 -0.85 13.09
N ASP A 106 8.59 -0.88 12.53
CA ASP A 106 7.54 0.09 12.82
C ASP A 106 6.94 -0.19 14.20
N LYS A 107 7.21 0.73 15.13
CA LYS A 107 6.74 0.65 16.52
C LYS A 107 5.26 0.95 16.69
N SER A 108 4.57 1.44 15.66
CA SER A 108 3.13 1.68 15.69
C SER A 108 2.33 0.38 15.69
N GLN A 109 2.91 -0.70 15.17
CA GLN A 109 2.27 -2.01 15.10
C GLN A 109 2.54 -2.81 16.36
N SER A 110 1.52 -3.56 16.79
CA SER A 110 1.65 -4.51 17.90
C SER A 110 0.80 -5.74 17.63
N ALA A 111 1.20 -6.87 18.20
CA ALA A 111 0.43 -8.10 18.06
C ALA A 111 -1.01 -7.95 18.58
N ALA A 112 -1.19 -7.27 19.72
CA ALA A 112 -2.51 -6.97 20.27
C ALA A 112 -3.33 -6.07 19.33
N GLY A 113 -2.72 -5.05 18.74
CA GLY A 113 -3.37 -4.15 17.78
C GLY A 113 -3.83 -4.88 16.52
N LEU A 114 -2.99 -5.76 15.97
CA LEU A 114 -3.33 -6.59 14.81
C LEU A 114 -4.49 -7.54 15.10
N VAL A 115 -4.47 -8.19 16.26
CA VAL A 115 -5.58 -9.05 16.69
C VAL A 115 -6.85 -8.22 16.91
N ALA A 116 -6.77 -7.08 17.58
CA ALA A 116 -7.94 -6.21 17.80
C ALA A 116 -8.55 -5.73 16.47
N ALA A 117 -7.71 -5.34 15.51
CA ALA A 117 -8.15 -4.95 14.18
C ALA A 117 -8.85 -6.11 13.45
N PHE A 118 -8.28 -7.33 13.51
CA PHE A 118 -8.92 -8.54 13.00
C PHE A 118 -10.29 -8.77 13.63
N LYS A 119 -10.37 -8.74 14.96
CA LYS A 119 -11.64 -8.95 15.67
C LYS A 119 -12.70 -7.93 15.29
N LYS A 120 -12.31 -6.66 15.14
CA LYS A 120 -13.21 -5.59 14.72
C LYS A 120 -13.70 -5.77 13.28
N ALA A 121 -12.81 -6.17 12.37
CA ALA A 121 -13.16 -6.42 10.98
C ALA A 121 -14.17 -7.57 10.84
N GLU A 122 -13.89 -8.70 11.49
CA GLU A 122 -14.79 -9.86 11.48
C GLU A 122 -16.12 -9.56 12.18
N ALA A 123 -16.12 -8.79 13.28
CA ALA A 123 -17.35 -8.39 13.96
C ALA A 123 -18.25 -7.50 13.08
N LYS A 124 -17.67 -6.67 12.21
CA LYS A 124 -18.42 -5.85 11.25
C LYS A 124 -19.05 -6.71 10.16
N HIS A 125 -18.27 -7.60 9.55
CA HIS A 125 -18.75 -8.51 8.50
C HIS A 125 -19.87 -9.45 8.98
N ASN A 126 -19.96 -9.71 10.28
CA ASN A 126 -20.94 -10.62 10.86
C ASN A 126 -22.27 -9.96 11.27
N LYS A 127 -22.43 -8.65 11.05
CA LYS A 127 -23.66 -7.89 11.33
C LYS A 127 -24.50 -7.61 10.08
N ASP A 128 -23.96 -7.90 8.90
CA ASP A 128 -24.63 -7.85 7.61
C ASP A 128 -25.20 -9.24 7.26
#